data_AF-A0A969Q0F7-F1
#
_entry.id   AF-A0A969Q0F7-F1
#
_cell.length_a   1.000
_cell.length_b   1.000
_cell.length_c   1.000
_cell.angle_alpha   90.00
_cell.angle_beta   90.00
_cell.angle_gamma   90.00
#
_symmetry.space_group_name_H-M   'P 1'
#
loop_
_entity.id
_entity.type
_entity.pdbx_description
1 polymer ?
#
loop_
_entity_poly.entity_id
_entity_poly.type
_entity_poly.pdbx_seq_one_letter_code
_entity_poly.pdbx_strand_id
1 'polypeptide(L)' 'MSEHIVITRDSGILTLRMNRPEKKNALTRAMYA' A
#
# COMPACT_ATOMS: atom_id res chain seq x y z
N MET A 1 0.88 -14.05 0.49
CA MET A 1 1.91 -13.00 0.61
C MET A 1 1.57 -11.91 -0.39
N SER A 2 0.66 -11.00 -0.04
CA SER A 2 0.34 -9.84 -0.87
C SER A 2 0.97 -8.63 -0.20
N GLU A 3 1.62 -7.75 -0.97
CA GLU A 3 2.16 -6.50 -0.41
C GLU A 3 1.04 -5.67 0.23
N HIS A 4 1.32 -5.13 1.41
CA HIS A 4 0.40 -4.27 2.17
C HIS A 4 0.19 -2.91 1.51
N ILE A 5 1.11 -2.49 0.65
CA ILE A 5 1.04 -1.28 -0.17
C ILE A 5 1.28 -1.69 -1.62
N VAL A 6 0.42 -1.26 -2.52
CA VAL A 6 0.63 -1.40 -3.97
C VAL A 6 1.08 -0.04 -4.49
N ILE A 7 2.24 -0.03 -5.16
CA ILE A 7 2.83 1.18 -5.72
C ILE A 7 2.63 1.14 -7.24
N THR A 8 1.98 2.15 -7.78
CA THR A 8 1.88 2.33 -9.23
C THR A 8 2.42 3.70 -9.63
N ARG A 9 3.11 3.75 -10.77
CA ARG A 9 3.61 4.99 -11.39
C ARG A 9 3.05 5.07 -12.79
N ASP A 10 2.29 6.11 -13.06
CA ASP A 10 1.70 6.34 -14.38
C ASP A 10 1.55 7.85 -14.63
N SER A 11 1.87 8.29 -15.85
CA SER A 11 1.64 9.67 -16.30
C SER A 11 2.16 10.78 -15.34
N GLY A 12 3.30 10.53 -14.69
CA GLY A 12 3.89 11.46 -13.71
C GLY A 12 3.25 11.43 -12.32
N ILE A 13 2.29 10.54 -12.07
CA ILE A 13 1.63 10.35 -10.78
C ILE A 13 2.17 9.07 -10.10
N LEU A 14 2.48 9.20 -8.82
CA LEU A 14 2.80 8.08 -7.92
C LEU A 14 1.60 7.79 -7.02
N THR A 15 1.02 6.61 -7.17
CA THR A 15 -0.10 6.17 -6.33
C THR A 15 0.37 5.10 -5.36
N LEU A 16 0.17 5.35 -4.07
CA LEU A 16 0.39 4.41 -2.98
C LEU A 16 -0.96 3.91 -2.48
N ARG A 17 -1.34 2.69 -2.87
CA ARG A 17 -2.62 2.09 -2.50
C ARG A 17 -2.45 1.13 -1.34
N MET A 18 -3.14 1.41 -0.23
CA MET A 18 -3.23 0.46 0.88
C MET A 18 -3.98 -0.80 0.44
N ASN A 19 -3.38 -1.96 0.67
CA ASN A 19 -3.84 -3.25 0.18
C ASN A 19 -3.92 -4.28 1.32
N ARG A 20 -4.53 -3.89 2.44
CA ARG A 20 -4.78 -4.76 3.59
C ARG A 20 -6.28 -4.75 3.97
N PRO A 21 -7.17 -5.18 3.05
CA PRO A 21 -8.62 -5.04 3.20
C PRO A 21 -9.19 -5.82 4.39
N GLU A 22 -8.65 -7.02 4.65
CA GLU A 22 -8.99 -7.88 5.81
C GLU A 22 -8.91 -7.17 7.17
N LYS A 23 -8.10 -6.10 7.26
CA LYS A 23 -7.87 -5.33 8.48
C LYS A 23 -8.25 -3.86 8.30
N LYS A 24 -9.11 -3.56 7.32
CA LYS A 24 -9.53 -2.18 6.98
C LYS A 24 -8.34 -1.25 6.75
N ASN A 25 -7.26 -1.77 6.15
CA ASN A 25 -6.01 -1.04 5.92
C ASN A 25 -5.31 -0.53 7.18
N ALA A 26 -5.54 -1.17 8.34
CA ALA A 26 -4.82 -0.83 9.57
C ALA A 26 -3.31 -0.86 9.32
N LEU A 27 -2.68 0.29 9.58
CA LEU A 27 -1.27 0.54 9.30
C LEU A 27 -0.38 -0.29 10.23
N THR A 28 0.76 -0.73 9.70
CA THR A 28 1.74 -1.53 10.44
C THR A 28 3.13 -0.92 10.29
N ARG A 29 4.06 -1.24 11.20
CA ARG A 29 5.43 -0.74 11.13
C ARG A 29 6.12 -1.10 9.81
N ALA A 30 5.83 -2.27 9.26
CA ALA A 30 6.37 -2.71 7.96
C ALA A 30 5.91 -1.84 6.77
N MET A 31 4.86 -1.03 6.92
CA MET A 31 4.42 -0.08 5.88
C MET A 31 5.17 1.26 5.94
N TYR A 32 5.98 1.47 6.98
CA TYR A 32 6.73 2.70 7.24
C TYR A 32 8.25 2.52 7.24
N ALA A 33 8.73 1.27 7.22
CA ALA A 33 10.15 0.91 7.30
C ALA A 33 10.80 0.86 5.91
#